data_AF-A0A9N9MV85-F1
#
_entry.id   AF-A0A9N9MV85-F1
#
_cell.length_a   1.000
_cell.length_b   1.000
_cell.length_c   1.000
_cell.angle_alpha   90.00
_cell.angle_beta   90.00
_cell.angle_gamma   90.00
#
_symmetry.space_group_name_H-M   'P 1'
#
loop_
_entity.id
_entity.type
_entity.pdbx_description
1 polymer ?
#
loop_
_entity_poly.entity_id
_entity_poly.type
_entity_poly.pdbx_seq_one_letter_code
_entity_poly.pdbx_strand_id
1 'polypeptide(L)'
;MLLKYCTEPCRTELDCKTREFPHKCSGTCGECMQGRIHKRCNEKCGVPLVCNHECPIPCRQACKPCTRPCQVKCAHSKCKKKCGEPCTPCMASCNRKCEHVRCSRVCGEICDVGPCKEKCPEVRKCGHPCVGFCGDPCPKLCRVCNREELTEIFFGTEDAEDAIFVQLKDCGDVIESSALERHLNGNENEIGYKKCPRCNTNISSTERFSHYIKQSIDDVIKAKEKSFGTASENEDMRSKLSEELSNLKEKCTYVSMACPSLKLTINTLLNRLQPVRSKRRQPINKVELNAIKSKTQTLSYIIQCFKDVQKIFKSDDASIEQLTMLLEVLLRSEDHVTHQEVNDLTMEIKRLQGIVQYDNIHKSTCFQNAITKSDILNLRDSIRNVLFNNSKYTDSLDDWIKPKLREFAFKVNPTLTIISDTERIEIVRAMELTKGHWYKCPNGHPYAIGECGGAMQTAKCFCGAQIGGTDHALLRDNALAGEMDGATRSAWPGHLYRD
;
A
#
# COMPACT_ATOMS: atom_id res chain seq x y z
N MET A 1 7.46 9.56 -33.85
CA MET A 1 8.44 8.51 -33.46
C MET A 1 7.79 7.14 -33.62
N LEU A 2 8.31 6.25 -34.47
CA LEU A 2 7.72 4.92 -34.76
C LEU A 2 7.74 3.95 -33.56
N LEU A 3 8.63 4.21 -32.59
CA LEU A 3 8.87 3.35 -31.42
C LEU A 3 7.66 3.16 -30.51
N LYS A 4 6.70 4.10 -30.49
CA LYS A 4 5.45 3.94 -29.74
C LYS A 4 4.56 2.80 -30.27
N TYR A 5 4.80 2.35 -31.49
CA TYR A 5 4.11 1.23 -32.13
C TYR A 5 4.90 -0.09 -32.05
N CYS A 6 6.04 -0.11 -31.34
CA CYS A 6 6.84 -1.33 -31.20
C CYS A 6 6.08 -2.39 -30.39
N THR A 7 5.84 -3.55 -31.00
CA THR A 7 5.09 -4.67 -30.42
C THR A 7 5.96 -5.73 -29.75
N GLU A 8 7.29 -5.57 -29.78
CA GLU A 8 8.22 -6.50 -29.13
C GLU A 8 7.89 -6.66 -27.63
N PRO A 9 7.85 -7.89 -27.09
CA PRO A 9 7.47 -8.11 -25.71
C PRO A 9 8.56 -7.61 -24.75
N CYS A 10 8.18 -6.85 -23.74
CA CYS A 10 9.09 -6.21 -22.79
C CYS A 10 9.82 -7.25 -21.91
N ARG A 11 9.09 -8.14 -21.25
CA ARG A 11 9.61 -9.25 -20.41
C ARG A 11 10.59 -8.87 -19.28
N THR A 12 10.84 -7.58 -19.05
CA THR A 12 11.64 -7.09 -17.92
C THR A 12 11.07 -7.57 -16.60
N GLU A 13 11.95 -7.96 -15.68
CA GLU A 13 11.55 -8.28 -14.31
C GLU A 13 11.06 -7.01 -13.60
N LEU A 14 9.86 -7.07 -13.05
CA LEU A 14 9.25 -5.97 -12.30
C LEU A 14 9.70 -6.02 -10.84
N ASP A 15 9.68 -4.87 -10.17
CA ASP A 15 10.02 -4.73 -8.74
C ASP A 15 9.07 -5.54 -7.84
N CYS A 16 7.87 -5.86 -8.32
CA CYS A 16 6.93 -6.72 -7.61
C CYS A 16 7.35 -8.18 -7.65
N LYS A 17 8.26 -8.57 -6.77
CA LYS A 17 8.71 -9.95 -6.62
C LYS A 17 7.85 -10.68 -5.59
N THR A 18 7.41 -11.89 -5.92
CA THR A 18 6.98 -12.87 -4.89
C THR A 18 8.21 -13.67 -4.44
N ARG A 19 8.15 -14.31 -3.27
CA ARG A 19 9.26 -15.14 -2.77
C ARG A 19 9.65 -16.29 -3.70
N GLU A 20 8.75 -16.69 -4.59
CA GLU A 20 8.91 -17.88 -5.42
C GLU A 20 9.30 -17.53 -6.87
N PHE A 21 8.78 -16.44 -7.45
CA PHE A 21 9.11 -16.03 -8.83
C PHE A 21 9.04 -14.50 -9.05
N PRO A 22 9.99 -13.90 -9.79
CA PRO A 22 9.89 -12.50 -10.22
C PRO A 22 8.77 -12.36 -11.26
N HIS A 23 7.88 -11.38 -11.07
CA HIS A 23 6.88 -11.07 -12.08
C HIS A 23 7.54 -10.41 -13.28
N LYS A 24 7.19 -10.85 -14.49
CA LYS A 24 7.67 -10.26 -15.74
C LYS A 24 6.66 -9.27 -16.29
N CYS A 25 7.16 -8.19 -16.87
CA CYS A 25 6.33 -7.22 -17.55
C CYS A 25 5.62 -7.88 -18.74
N SER A 26 4.29 -7.93 -18.71
CA SER A 26 3.47 -8.43 -19.82
C SER A 26 3.34 -7.42 -20.98
N GLY A 27 4.08 -6.31 -20.91
CA GLY A 27 4.04 -5.16 -21.80
C GLY A 27 4.68 -5.42 -23.15
N THR A 28 4.39 -4.54 -24.11
CA THR A 28 5.26 -4.36 -25.27
C THR A 28 6.28 -3.25 -25.01
N CYS A 29 7.32 -3.19 -25.85
CA CYS A 29 8.32 -2.14 -25.86
C CYS A 29 7.68 -0.75 -26.07
N GLY A 30 6.67 -0.64 -26.93
CA GLY A 30 5.89 0.59 -27.12
C GLY A 30 5.12 0.98 -25.86
N GLU A 31 4.39 0.05 -25.24
CA GLU A 31 3.64 0.27 -24.00
C GLU A 31 4.53 0.66 -22.81
N CYS A 32 5.75 0.12 -22.76
CA CYS A 32 6.72 0.39 -21.69
C CYS A 32 7.65 1.57 -22.00
N MET A 33 7.40 2.32 -23.08
CA MET A 33 8.24 3.43 -23.52
C MET A 33 9.73 3.04 -23.57
N GLN A 34 10.02 1.92 -24.24
CA GLN A 34 11.38 1.36 -24.37
C GLN A 34 12.02 1.00 -23.01
N GLY A 35 11.20 0.61 -22.03
CA GLY A 35 11.65 0.23 -20.70
C GLY A 35 11.90 1.40 -19.75
N ARG A 36 11.44 2.60 -20.12
CA ARG A 36 11.50 3.79 -19.26
C ARG A 36 10.44 3.74 -18.17
N ILE A 37 9.22 3.34 -18.51
CA ILE A 37 8.10 3.26 -17.57
C ILE A 37 7.30 2.01 -17.87
N HIS A 38 7.40 1.01 -17.00
CA HIS A 38 6.69 -0.25 -17.21
C HIS A 38 5.18 -0.11 -16.96
N LYS A 39 4.40 -1.03 -17.54
CA LYS A 39 2.98 -1.15 -17.21
C LYS A 39 2.83 -1.86 -15.86
N ARG A 40 1.70 -1.60 -15.20
CA ARG A 40 1.38 -2.25 -13.92
C ARG A 40 1.35 -3.76 -14.09
N CYS A 41 1.88 -4.45 -13.09
CA CYS A 41 1.80 -5.90 -13.02
C CYS A 41 0.33 -6.35 -13.01
N ASN A 42 0.03 -7.40 -13.77
CA ASN A 42 -1.31 -7.99 -13.84
C ASN A 42 -1.39 -9.40 -13.22
N GLU A 43 -0.33 -9.84 -12.55
CA GLU A 43 -0.32 -11.12 -11.84
C GLU A 43 -1.23 -11.07 -10.61
N LYS A 44 -1.86 -12.20 -10.27
CA LYS A 44 -2.73 -12.26 -9.10
C LYS A 44 -1.93 -12.02 -7.82
N CYS A 45 -2.48 -11.22 -6.90
CA CYS A 45 -1.85 -11.04 -5.59
C CYS A 45 -1.85 -12.35 -4.78
N GLY A 46 -2.97 -13.10 -4.79
CA GLY A 46 -3.09 -14.42 -4.13
C GLY A 46 -3.09 -14.39 -2.60
N VAL A 47 -2.76 -13.27 -1.96
CA VAL A 47 -2.70 -13.15 -0.50
C VAL A 47 -4.08 -12.76 0.07
N PRO A 48 -4.60 -13.49 1.06
CA PRO A 48 -5.82 -13.10 1.77
C PRO A 48 -5.57 -11.81 2.57
N LEU A 49 -6.53 -10.89 2.51
CA LEU A 49 -6.55 -9.71 3.35
C LEU A 49 -6.84 -10.10 4.82
N VAL A 50 -6.62 -9.18 5.76
CA VAL A 50 -6.97 -9.37 7.19
C VAL A 50 -8.44 -9.74 7.44
N CYS A 51 -9.31 -9.55 6.44
CA CYS A 51 -10.70 -9.96 6.49
C CYS A 51 -10.98 -11.33 5.86
N ASN A 52 -9.95 -12.11 5.55
CA ASN A 52 -9.99 -13.41 4.86
C ASN A 52 -10.52 -13.40 3.42
N HIS A 53 -10.83 -12.23 2.86
CA HIS A 53 -11.14 -12.12 1.45
C HIS A 53 -9.86 -12.12 0.62
N GLU A 54 -9.89 -12.82 -0.50
CA GLU A 54 -8.84 -12.73 -1.51
C GLU A 54 -8.72 -11.28 -2.02
N CYS A 55 -7.48 -10.80 -2.16
CA CYS A 55 -7.25 -9.46 -2.68
C CYS A 55 -7.65 -9.39 -4.16
N PRO A 56 -8.58 -8.49 -4.56
CA PRO A 56 -9.04 -8.40 -5.94
C PRO A 56 -8.06 -7.64 -6.86
N ILE A 57 -6.98 -7.08 -6.30
CA ILE A 57 -6.05 -6.22 -7.04
C ILE A 57 -4.87 -7.06 -7.54
N PRO A 58 -4.49 -6.93 -8.82
CA PRO A 58 -3.29 -7.55 -9.33
C PRO A 58 -2.06 -7.02 -8.59
N CYS A 59 -1.20 -7.95 -8.15
CA CYS A 59 0.03 -7.68 -7.42
C CYS A 59 -0.15 -7.02 -6.03
N ARG A 60 0.70 -7.42 -5.07
CA ARG A 60 0.64 -6.93 -3.69
C ARG A 60 0.96 -5.43 -3.55
N GLN A 61 1.77 -4.87 -4.45
CA GLN A 61 2.15 -3.45 -4.43
C GLN A 61 0.95 -2.50 -4.52
N ALA A 62 -0.22 -3.02 -4.95
CA ALA A 62 -1.43 -2.24 -5.13
C ALA A 62 -2.59 -2.63 -4.21
N CYS A 63 -2.35 -3.42 -3.16
CA CYS A 63 -3.41 -3.90 -2.26
C CYS A 63 -4.17 -2.73 -1.59
N LYS A 64 -5.50 -2.76 -1.68
CA LYS A 64 -6.41 -1.76 -1.08
C LYS A 64 -7.31 -2.40 -0.03
N PRO A 65 -7.91 -1.59 0.86
CA PRO A 65 -8.96 -2.07 1.76
C PRO A 65 -10.06 -2.81 0.98
N CYS A 66 -10.55 -3.89 1.57
CA CYS A 66 -11.56 -4.73 0.93
C CYS A 66 -12.85 -3.96 0.66
N THR A 67 -13.39 -4.06 -0.56
CA THR A 67 -14.64 -3.40 -0.95
C THR A 67 -15.87 -4.32 -0.90
N ARG A 68 -15.68 -5.61 -0.61
CA ARG A 68 -16.78 -6.58 -0.45
C ARG A 68 -17.68 -6.18 0.74
N PRO A 69 -18.94 -6.63 0.79
CA PRO A 69 -19.79 -6.43 1.96
C PRO A 69 -19.15 -7.03 3.23
N CYS A 70 -19.24 -6.33 4.36
CA CYS A 70 -18.75 -6.87 5.62
C CYS A 70 -19.59 -8.07 6.07
N GLN A 71 -18.92 -9.14 6.51
CA GLN A 71 -19.57 -10.35 7.00
C GLN A 71 -19.77 -10.39 8.52
N VAL A 72 -19.20 -9.42 9.25
CA VAL A 72 -19.34 -9.34 10.72
C VAL A 72 -20.79 -9.09 11.10
N LYS A 73 -21.33 -9.98 11.95
CA LYS A 73 -22.66 -9.89 12.54
C LYS A 73 -22.60 -10.42 13.99
N CYS A 74 -23.51 -9.93 14.80
CA CYS A 74 -23.84 -10.50 16.11
C CYS A 74 -25.33 -10.82 16.16
N ALA A 75 -25.82 -11.31 17.29
CA ALA A 75 -27.25 -11.59 17.49
C ALA A 75 -28.13 -10.33 17.39
N HIS A 76 -27.56 -9.13 17.56
CA HIS A 76 -28.30 -7.86 17.54
C HIS A 76 -28.30 -7.18 16.17
N SER A 77 -27.22 -7.30 15.40
CA SER A 77 -27.08 -6.55 14.15
C SER A 77 -26.06 -7.15 13.19
N LYS A 78 -26.18 -6.79 11.91
CA LYS A 78 -25.21 -7.08 10.85
C LYS A 78 -24.54 -5.78 10.40
N CYS A 79 -23.22 -5.80 10.22
CA CYS A 79 -22.48 -4.66 9.71
C CYS A 79 -22.94 -4.29 8.28
N LYS A 80 -23.25 -3.01 8.05
CA LYS A 80 -23.69 -2.49 6.74
C LYS A 80 -22.56 -1.80 5.93
N LYS A 81 -21.35 -1.73 6.48
CA LYS A 81 -20.19 -1.08 5.85
C LYS A 81 -19.50 -2.00 4.84
N LYS A 82 -18.63 -1.45 3.98
CA LYS A 82 -17.68 -2.27 3.22
C LYS A 82 -16.70 -2.93 4.18
N CYS A 83 -16.18 -4.09 3.80
CA CYS A 83 -15.39 -4.92 4.68
C CYS A 83 -14.08 -4.26 5.13
N GLY A 84 -13.43 -3.46 4.29
CA GLY A 84 -12.23 -2.70 4.63
C GLY A 84 -12.46 -1.52 5.56
N GLU A 85 -13.70 -1.08 5.74
CA GLU A 85 -14.04 -0.03 6.70
C GLU A 85 -14.02 -0.58 8.14
N PRO A 86 -13.47 0.17 9.11
CA PRO A 86 -13.55 -0.19 10.52
C PRO A 86 -14.99 -0.43 10.97
N CYS A 87 -15.23 -1.61 11.56
CA CYS A 87 -16.55 -1.96 12.08
C CYS A 87 -16.78 -1.20 13.40
N THR A 88 -18.03 -0.77 13.63
CA THR A 88 -18.39 -0.15 14.90
C THR A 88 -18.80 -1.26 15.88
N PRO A 89 -18.18 -1.35 17.08
CA PRO A 89 -18.57 -2.33 18.09
C PRO A 89 -20.05 -2.24 18.47
N CYS A 90 -20.67 -3.37 18.80
CA CYS A 90 -22.08 -3.42 19.17
C CYS A 90 -22.29 -2.94 20.61
N MET A 91 -23.18 -1.96 20.80
CA MET A 91 -23.49 -1.36 22.11
C MET A 91 -24.71 -1.98 22.81
N ALA A 92 -25.36 -2.98 22.20
CA ALA A 92 -26.47 -3.71 22.83
C ALA A 92 -25.99 -4.55 24.02
N SER A 93 -26.87 -4.89 24.94
CA SER A 93 -26.55 -5.80 26.05
C SER A 93 -26.15 -7.19 25.54
N CYS A 94 -25.15 -7.82 26.17
CA CYS A 94 -24.71 -9.15 25.75
C CYS A 94 -25.81 -10.20 25.97
N ASN A 95 -25.96 -11.13 25.00
CA ASN A 95 -26.93 -12.22 25.10
C ASN A 95 -26.46 -13.39 25.97
N ARG A 96 -25.20 -13.39 26.44
CA ARG A 96 -24.66 -14.46 27.30
C ARG A 96 -25.35 -14.43 28.66
N LYS A 97 -26.38 -15.26 28.80
CA LYS A 97 -27.12 -15.48 30.04
C LYS A 97 -27.72 -16.90 30.05
N CYS A 98 -27.64 -17.56 31.19
CA CYS A 98 -28.42 -18.74 31.56
C CYS A 98 -28.65 -18.71 33.07
N GLU A 99 -29.17 -19.78 33.65
CA GLU A 99 -29.33 -19.89 35.10
C GLU A 99 -27.97 -19.89 35.85
N HIS A 100 -26.89 -20.35 35.21
CA HIS A 100 -25.56 -20.47 35.82
C HIS A 100 -24.67 -19.22 35.65
N VAL A 101 -24.79 -18.51 34.53
CA VAL A 101 -23.90 -17.38 34.19
C VAL A 101 -24.68 -16.22 33.56
N ARG A 102 -24.24 -14.98 33.82
CA ARG A 102 -24.82 -13.76 33.20
C ARG A 102 -23.74 -12.72 32.96
N CYS A 103 -23.59 -12.29 31.70
CA CYS A 103 -22.69 -11.22 31.31
C CYS A 103 -23.33 -9.85 31.58
N SER A 104 -22.57 -8.92 32.16
CA SER A 104 -23.03 -7.54 32.39
C SER A 104 -22.56 -6.55 31.31
N ARG A 105 -21.57 -6.95 30.49
CA ARG A 105 -20.98 -6.11 29.43
C ARG A 105 -21.88 -5.95 28.20
N VAL A 106 -21.57 -4.94 27.39
CA VAL A 106 -22.14 -4.77 26.05
C VAL A 106 -21.59 -5.82 25.07
N CYS A 107 -22.33 -6.10 24.00
CA CYS A 107 -22.04 -7.18 23.07
C CYS A 107 -20.66 -7.06 22.40
N GLY A 108 -20.23 -5.85 22.07
CA GLY A 108 -18.94 -5.58 21.43
C GLY A 108 -17.71 -5.76 22.33
N GLU A 109 -17.88 -5.77 23.65
CA GLU A 109 -16.78 -5.93 24.60
C GLU A 109 -16.50 -7.40 24.90
N ILE A 110 -15.26 -7.72 25.30
CA ILE A 110 -14.94 -9.02 25.88
C ILE A 110 -15.84 -9.25 27.10
N CYS A 111 -16.49 -10.41 27.15
CA CYS A 111 -17.40 -10.74 28.25
C CYS A 111 -16.63 -10.83 29.59
N ASP A 112 -17.27 -10.38 30.66
CA ASP A 112 -16.79 -10.46 32.04
C ASP A 112 -16.93 -11.86 32.66
N VAL A 113 -17.74 -12.72 32.04
CA VAL A 113 -17.94 -14.12 32.43
C VAL A 113 -17.67 -15.07 31.27
N GLY A 114 -17.10 -16.24 31.57
CA GLY A 114 -16.92 -17.33 30.62
C GLY A 114 -18.25 -17.98 30.17
N PRO A 115 -18.24 -18.82 29.13
CA PRO A 115 -19.42 -19.58 28.74
C PRO A 115 -19.80 -20.62 29.81
N CYS A 116 -21.09 -20.97 29.90
CA CYS A 116 -21.54 -22.03 30.81
C CYS A 116 -20.89 -23.38 30.43
N LYS A 117 -20.40 -24.13 31.41
CA LYS A 117 -19.78 -25.44 31.22
C LYS A 117 -20.72 -26.62 31.50
N GLU A 118 -21.91 -26.35 32.01
CA GLU A 118 -22.93 -27.38 32.29
C GLU A 118 -23.50 -27.99 31.01
N LYS A 119 -23.79 -29.29 31.04
CA LYS A 119 -24.47 -29.99 29.94
C LYS A 119 -25.89 -29.42 29.76
N CYS A 120 -26.38 -29.45 28.53
CA CYS A 120 -27.73 -28.99 28.24
C CYS A 120 -28.76 -29.92 28.90
N PRO A 121 -29.72 -29.38 29.70
CA PRO A 121 -30.73 -30.19 30.37
C PRO A 121 -31.87 -30.66 29.43
N GLU A 122 -31.91 -30.15 28.20
CA GLU A 122 -32.97 -30.43 27.24
C GLU A 122 -32.88 -31.84 26.63
N VAL A 123 -34.06 -32.42 26.39
CA VAL A 123 -34.22 -33.67 25.64
C VAL A 123 -34.62 -33.33 24.20
N ARG A 124 -33.94 -33.91 23.21
CA ARG A 124 -34.19 -33.65 21.79
C ARG A 124 -35.54 -34.24 21.36
N LYS A 125 -36.07 -33.79 20.22
CA LYS A 125 -37.32 -34.31 19.63
C LYS A 125 -37.33 -35.83 19.42
N CYS A 126 -36.15 -36.46 19.28
CA CYS A 126 -35.99 -37.90 19.16
C CYS A 126 -36.01 -38.65 20.51
N GLY A 127 -36.21 -37.97 21.64
CA GLY A 127 -36.26 -38.57 22.98
C GLY A 127 -34.90 -38.75 23.67
N HIS A 128 -33.79 -38.42 23.00
CA HIS A 128 -32.44 -38.58 23.56
C HIS A 128 -31.90 -37.29 24.19
N PRO A 129 -31.00 -37.38 25.19
CA PRO A 129 -30.34 -36.23 25.79
C PRO A 129 -29.58 -35.37 24.76
N CYS A 130 -29.58 -34.05 24.96
CA CYS A 130 -28.80 -33.13 24.14
C CYS A 130 -27.29 -33.31 24.35
N VAL A 131 -26.53 -33.24 23.26
CA VAL A 131 -25.05 -33.36 23.27
C VAL A 131 -24.34 -32.00 23.39
N GLY A 132 -25.07 -30.92 23.67
CA GLY A 132 -24.54 -29.56 23.76
C GLY A 132 -24.47 -29.03 25.19
N PHE A 133 -24.16 -27.74 25.31
CA PHE A 133 -24.09 -27.04 26.60
C PHE A 133 -25.38 -26.28 26.94
N CYS A 134 -25.58 -26.02 28.23
CA CYS A 134 -26.62 -25.12 28.71
C CYS A 134 -26.44 -23.70 28.15
N GLY A 135 -27.55 -23.07 27.73
CA GLY A 135 -27.59 -21.71 27.18
C GLY A 135 -27.18 -21.57 25.70
N ASP A 136 -26.63 -22.62 25.08
CA ASP A 136 -26.27 -22.61 23.67
C ASP A 136 -27.38 -23.21 22.78
N PRO A 137 -27.38 -22.90 21.47
CA PRO A 137 -28.23 -23.61 20.53
C PRO A 137 -27.97 -25.12 20.56
N CYS A 138 -29.01 -25.90 20.83
CA CYS A 138 -28.91 -27.35 20.87
C CYS A 138 -28.51 -27.92 19.49
N PRO A 139 -27.38 -28.65 19.36
CA PRO A 139 -26.91 -29.19 18.10
C PRO A 139 -27.97 -30.01 17.36
N LYS A 140 -28.02 -29.89 16.03
CA LYS A 140 -28.97 -30.63 15.18
C LYS A 140 -28.81 -32.15 15.28
N LEU A 141 -27.58 -32.63 15.47
CA LEU A 141 -27.23 -34.05 15.53
C LEU A 141 -27.42 -34.64 16.94
N CYS A 142 -27.77 -35.93 16.99
CA CYS A 142 -27.96 -36.70 18.22
C CYS A 142 -26.98 -37.88 18.29
N ARG A 143 -26.37 -38.12 19.47
CA ARG A 143 -25.40 -39.23 19.70
C ARG A 143 -25.95 -40.60 19.27
N VAL A 144 -27.24 -40.83 19.45
CA VAL A 144 -27.88 -42.12 19.16
C VAL A 144 -28.36 -42.19 17.72
N CYS A 145 -29.14 -41.19 17.27
CA CYS A 145 -29.73 -41.20 15.93
C CYS A 145 -28.72 -40.91 14.81
N ASN A 146 -27.65 -40.18 15.11
CA ASN A 146 -26.64 -39.69 14.16
C ASN A 146 -25.23 -40.09 14.61
N ARG A 147 -25.07 -41.30 15.16
CA ARG A 147 -23.80 -41.75 15.74
C ARG A 147 -22.65 -41.62 14.74
N GLU A 148 -22.82 -42.16 13.54
CA GLU A 148 -21.78 -42.17 12.50
C GLU A 148 -21.31 -40.76 12.13
N GLU A 149 -22.22 -39.81 11.91
CA GLU A 149 -21.90 -38.42 11.57
C GLU A 149 -21.24 -37.66 12.73
N LEU A 150 -21.64 -37.94 13.98
CA LEU A 150 -21.06 -37.29 15.17
C LEU A 150 -19.70 -37.84 15.57
N THR A 151 -19.45 -39.13 15.35
CA THR A 151 -18.18 -39.79 15.68
C THR A 151 -17.23 -39.86 14.49
N GLU A 152 -17.56 -39.22 13.36
CA GLU A 152 -16.65 -39.04 12.25
C GLU A 152 -15.39 -38.30 12.76
N ILE A 153 -14.27 -39.01 12.74
CA ILE A 153 -13.00 -38.50 13.25
C ILE A 153 -12.57 -37.31 12.40
N PHE A 154 -12.50 -36.14 13.02
CA PHE A 154 -12.00 -34.92 12.39
C PHE A 154 -10.82 -34.33 13.18
N PHE A 155 -10.91 -34.32 14.51
CA PHE A 155 -9.86 -33.90 15.43
C PHE A 155 -9.38 -35.02 16.39
N GLY A 156 -9.99 -36.20 16.34
CA GLY A 156 -9.59 -37.37 17.12
C GLY A 156 -10.15 -37.40 18.55
N THR A 157 -11.14 -36.57 18.86
CA THR A 157 -11.79 -36.49 20.19
C THR A 157 -13.31 -36.71 20.11
N GLU A 158 -13.84 -36.96 18.91
CA GLU A 158 -15.28 -37.01 18.64
C GLU A 158 -15.98 -38.30 19.14
N ASP A 159 -15.23 -39.38 19.32
CA ASP A 159 -15.72 -40.71 19.70
C ASP A 159 -15.81 -40.94 21.22
N ALA A 160 -15.27 -40.01 22.02
CA ALA A 160 -15.37 -40.08 23.48
C ALA A 160 -16.83 -40.02 23.96
N GLU A 161 -17.18 -40.85 24.94
CA GLU A 161 -18.56 -41.00 25.43
C GLU A 161 -19.11 -39.72 26.07
N ASP A 162 -18.23 -38.89 26.62
CA ASP A 162 -18.55 -37.63 27.27
C ASP A 162 -18.35 -36.39 26.38
N ALA A 163 -17.98 -36.58 25.10
CA ALA A 163 -17.73 -35.49 24.16
C ALA A 163 -18.97 -34.59 23.99
N ILE A 164 -18.74 -33.28 24.11
CA ILE A 164 -19.77 -32.23 24.00
C ILE A 164 -19.58 -31.47 22.70
N PHE A 165 -20.68 -31.23 22.00
CA PHE A 165 -20.68 -30.69 20.64
C PHE A 165 -21.32 -29.31 20.60
N VAL A 166 -20.79 -28.46 19.73
CA VAL A 166 -21.27 -27.11 19.51
C VAL A 166 -21.67 -26.98 18.05
N GLN A 167 -22.86 -26.41 17.81
CA GLN A 167 -23.28 -26.04 16.47
C GLN A 167 -22.92 -24.58 16.20
N LEU A 168 -22.09 -24.35 15.18
CA LEU A 168 -21.74 -22.99 14.76
C LEU A 168 -22.96 -22.30 14.15
N LYS A 169 -23.35 -21.13 14.67
CA LYS A 169 -24.48 -20.34 14.15
C LYS A 169 -24.23 -19.81 12.73
N ASP A 170 -22.96 -19.68 12.34
CA ASP A 170 -22.55 -19.05 11.09
C ASP A 170 -22.68 -19.98 9.87
N CYS A 171 -22.37 -21.28 10.02
CA CYS A 171 -22.41 -22.29 8.94
C CYS A 171 -23.26 -23.53 9.26
N GLY A 172 -23.60 -23.77 10.53
CA GLY A 172 -24.36 -24.94 10.95
C GLY A 172 -23.55 -26.21 11.17
N ASP A 173 -22.22 -26.18 11.02
CA ASP A 173 -21.36 -27.31 11.33
C ASP A 173 -21.42 -27.65 12.82
N VAL A 174 -21.44 -28.94 13.12
CA VAL A 174 -21.45 -29.48 14.48
C VAL A 174 -20.06 -30.06 14.75
N ILE A 175 -19.37 -29.52 15.75
CA ILE A 175 -17.96 -29.83 16.03
C ILE A 175 -17.81 -30.05 17.53
N GLU A 176 -16.93 -30.98 17.92
CA GLU A 176 -16.54 -31.20 19.31
C GLU A 176 -15.90 -29.93 19.89
N SER A 177 -16.35 -29.54 21.09
CA SER A 177 -16.07 -28.23 21.67
C SER A 177 -14.60 -28.01 22.00
N SER A 178 -13.95 -28.98 22.65
CA SER A 178 -12.56 -28.86 23.11
C SER A 178 -11.58 -28.84 21.94
N ALA A 179 -11.85 -29.61 20.88
CA ALA A 179 -11.10 -29.56 19.65
C ALA A 179 -11.24 -28.20 18.93
N LEU A 180 -12.45 -27.68 18.83
CA LEU A 180 -12.68 -26.37 18.25
C LEU A 180 -12.01 -25.26 19.06
N GLU A 181 -12.05 -25.34 20.40
CA GLU A 181 -11.36 -24.38 21.26
C GLU A 181 -9.84 -24.39 21.03
N ARG A 182 -9.20 -25.56 20.97
CA ARG A 182 -7.77 -25.70 20.63
C ARG A 182 -7.45 -25.08 19.27
N HIS A 183 -8.28 -25.33 18.27
CA HIS A 183 -8.10 -24.76 16.92
C HIS A 183 -8.20 -23.23 16.92
N LEU A 184 -9.17 -22.66 17.66
CA LEU A 184 -9.33 -21.22 17.76
C LEU A 184 -8.18 -20.53 18.50
N ASN A 185 -7.58 -21.24 19.48
CA ASN A 185 -6.45 -20.77 20.25
C ASN A 185 -5.12 -20.81 19.46
N GLY A 186 -4.89 -21.82 18.63
CA GLY A 186 -3.60 -22.07 17.95
C GLY A 186 -3.10 -21.03 16.93
N ASN A 187 -3.86 -19.97 16.64
CA ASN A 187 -3.53 -18.94 15.64
C ASN A 187 -3.40 -17.55 16.30
N GLU A 188 -2.47 -17.39 17.24
CA GLU A 188 -2.23 -16.10 17.93
C GLU A 188 -1.41 -15.10 17.10
N ASN A 189 -0.55 -15.59 16.19
CA ASN A 189 0.38 -14.75 15.43
C ASN A 189 -0.20 -14.13 14.15
N GLU A 190 -1.42 -14.53 13.74
CA GLU A 190 -2.04 -14.07 12.49
C GLU A 190 -3.28 -13.21 12.75
N ILE A 191 -3.27 -11.97 12.24
CA ILE A 191 -4.43 -11.07 12.30
C ILE A 191 -5.44 -11.50 11.22
N GLY A 192 -6.55 -12.09 11.65
CA GLY A 192 -7.65 -12.47 10.78
C GLY A 192 -8.88 -12.93 11.56
N TYR A 193 -10.03 -12.97 10.90
CA TYR A 193 -11.22 -13.57 11.52
C TYR A 193 -11.01 -15.07 11.74
N LYS A 194 -11.45 -15.58 12.89
CA LYS A 194 -11.48 -17.02 13.14
C LYS A 194 -12.44 -17.72 12.17
N LYS A 195 -12.04 -18.90 11.66
CA LYS A 195 -12.79 -19.66 10.65
C LYS A 195 -13.25 -21.00 11.20
N CYS A 196 -14.32 -21.53 10.62
CA CYS A 196 -14.70 -22.92 10.80
C CYS A 196 -13.63 -23.84 10.17
N PRO A 197 -13.11 -24.84 10.89
CA PRO A 197 -12.12 -25.74 10.35
C PRO A 197 -12.67 -26.69 9.28
N ARG A 198 -14.00 -26.95 9.25
CA ARG A 198 -14.64 -27.82 8.24
C ARG A 198 -14.90 -27.09 6.91
N CYS A 199 -15.50 -25.89 6.96
CA CYS A 199 -15.97 -25.20 5.76
C CYS A 199 -15.31 -23.83 5.49
N ASN A 200 -14.34 -23.41 6.30
CA ASN A 200 -13.66 -22.10 6.22
C ASN A 200 -14.55 -20.85 6.40
N THR A 201 -15.82 -21.01 6.78
CA THR A 201 -16.73 -19.88 7.05
C THR A 201 -16.24 -19.07 8.26
N ASN A 202 -16.21 -17.74 8.16
CA ASN A 202 -15.87 -16.86 9.28
C ASN A 202 -16.85 -17.06 10.44
N ILE A 203 -16.33 -17.29 11.64
CA ILE A 203 -17.12 -17.44 12.86
C ILE A 203 -17.30 -16.06 13.49
N SER A 204 -18.55 -15.64 13.66
CA SER A 204 -18.87 -14.30 14.18
C SER A 204 -20.00 -14.31 15.20
N SER A 205 -20.96 -15.23 15.06
CA SER A 205 -22.21 -15.23 15.84
C SER A 205 -22.24 -16.28 16.95
N THR A 206 -21.28 -17.19 16.99
CA THR A 206 -21.26 -18.30 17.96
C THR A 206 -20.76 -17.83 19.32
N GLU A 207 -21.67 -17.64 20.27
CA GLU A 207 -21.43 -16.92 21.53
C GLU A 207 -20.48 -17.64 22.50
N ARG A 208 -20.45 -18.97 22.53
CA ARG A 208 -19.53 -19.74 23.40
C ARG A 208 -18.08 -19.30 23.23
N PHE A 209 -17.63 -19.22 21.98
CA PHE A 209 -16.27 -18.83 21.60
C PHE A 209 -16.09 -17.32 21.44
N SER A 210 -17.02 -16.51 21.95
CA SER A 210 -17.00 -15.06 21.75
C SER A 210 -15.73 -14.37 22.26
N HIS A 211 -15.03 -14.93 23.24
CA HIS A 211 -13.72 -14.41 23.67
C HIS A 211 -12.73 -14.36 22.50
N TYR A 212 -12.44 -15.51 21.89
CA TYR A 212 -11.52 -15.63 20.75
C TYR A 212 -12.00 -14.84 19.53
N ILE A 213 -13.31 -14.88 19.26
CA ILE A 213 -13.91 -14.19 18.12
C ILE A 213 -13.79 -12.67 18.29
N LYS A 214 -14.18 -12.12 19.44
CA LYS A 214 -14.15 -10.67 19.70
C LYS A 214 -12.72 -10.13 19.71
N GLN A 215 -11.77 -10.87 20.28
CA GLN A 215 -10.35 -10.51 20.21
C GLN A 215 -9.88 -10.42 18.75
N SER A 216 -10.18 -11.44 17.94
CA SER A 216 -9.83 -11.42 16.51
C SER A 216 -10.51 -10.30 15.73
N ILE A 217 -11.76 -9.97 16.07
CA ILE A 217 -12.50 -8.85 15.46
C ILE A 217 -11.84 -7.52 15.83
N ASP A 218 -11.45 -7.33 17.09
CA ASP A 218 -10.79 -6.13 17.58
C ASP A 218 -9.43 -5.92 16.89
N ASP A 219 -8.61 -6.97 16.79
CA ASP A 219 -7.33 -6.92 16.07
C ASP A 219 -7.51 -6.57 14.58
N VAL A 220 -8.53 -7.15 13.94
CA VAL A 220 -8.88 -6.83 12.56
C VAL A 220 -9.39 -5.39 12.42
N ILE A 221 -10.17 -4.87 13.38
CA ILE A 221 -10.61 -3.46 13.39
C ILE A 221 -9.40 -2.54 13.51
N LYS A 222 -8.50 -2.77 14.46
CA LYS A 222 -7.24 -2.00 14.61
C LYS A 222 -6.39 -2.01 13.35
N ALA A 223 -6.29 -3.17 12.68
CA ALA A 223 -5.58 -3.28 11.40
C ALA A 223 -6.27 -2.46 10.30
N LYS A 224 -7.61 -2.49 10.22
CA LYS A 224 -8.38 -1.68 9.27
C LYS A 224 -8.20 -0.20 9.54
N GLU A 225 -8.28 0.26 10.78
CA GLU A 225 -8.11 1.67 11.16
C GLU A 225 -6.75 2.23 10.72
N LYS A 226 -5.67 1.45 10.85
CA LYS A 226 -4.34 1.86 10.36
C LYS A 226 -4.33 2.16 8.86
N SER A 227 -5.03 1.33 8.07
CA SER A 227 -5.11 1.49 6.61
C SER A 227 -6.17 2.51 6.18
N PHE A 228 -7.29 2.59 6.90
CA PHE A 228 -8.45 3.38 6.50
C PHE A 228 -8.38 4.82 7.03
N GLY A 229 -7.72 5.03 8.17
CA GLY A 229 -7.70 6.30 8.92
C GLY A 229 -9.02 6.59 9.63
N THR A 230 -8.99 7.58 10.52
CA THR A 230 -10.21 8.12 11.14
C THR A 230 -10.84 9.20 10.27
N ALA A 231 -12.13 9.48 10.48
CA ALA A 231 -12.83 10.52 9.71
C ALA A 231 -12.22 11.92 9.88
N SER A 232 -11.74 12.25 11.08
CA SER A 232 -11.10 13.54 11.37
C SER A 232 -9.76 13.67 10.66
N GLU A 233 -8.86 12.69 10.86
CA GLU A 233 -7.53 12.69 10.23
C GLU A 233 -7.63 12.74 8.71
N ASN A 234 -8.59 12.03 8.13
CA ASN A 234 -8.79 11.99 6.68
C ASN A 234 -9.27 13.36 6.15
N GLU A 235 -10.15 14.05 6.87
CA GLU A 235 -10.63 15.37 6.44
C GLU A 235 -9.58 16.47 6.63
N ASP A 236 -8.76 16.38 7.69
CA ASP A 236 -7.62 17.28 7.90
C ASP A 236 -6.58 17.13 6.77
N MET A 237 -6.22 15.89 6.43
CA MET A 237 -5.28 15.62 5.34
C MET A 237 -5.86 16.05 3.99
N ARG A 238 -7.15 15.81 3.76
CA ARG A 238 -7.86 16.25 2.55
C ARG A 238 -7.81 17.76 2.37
N SER A 239 -8.03 18.53 3.44
CA SER A 239 -8.01 19.99 3.41
C SER A 239 -6.61 20.50 3.08
N LYS A 240 -5.58 19.97 3.74
CA LYS A 240 -4.16 20.29 3.45
C LYS A 240 -3.78 20.00 2.01
N LEU A 241 -4.14 18.84 1.49
CA LEU A 241 -3.85 18.47 0.09
C LEU A 241 -4.57 19.37 -0.92
N SER A 242 -5.79 19.82 -0.59
CA SER A 242 -6.56 20.73 -1.45
C SER A 242 -5.91 22.10 -1.53
N GLU A 243 -5.41 22.60 -0.40
CA GLU A 243 -4.65 23.85 -0.32
C GLU A 243 -3.31 23.74 -1.08
N GLU A 244 -2.54 22.67 -0.84
CA GLU A 244 -1.28 22.41 -1.56
C GLU A 244 -1.48 22.38 -3.09
N LEU A 245 -2.49 21.66 -3.58
CA LEU A 245 -2.79 21.60 -5.01
C LEU A 245 -3.26 22.95 -5.57
N SER A 246 -3.99 23.75 -4.80
CA SER A 246 -4.40 25.09 -5.21
C SER A 246 -3.19 26.02 -5.34
N ASN A 247 -2.27 25.97 -4.38
CA ASN A 247 -1.00 26.71 -4.44
C ASN A 247 -0.14 26.27 -5.63
N LEU A 248 -0.09 24.97 -5.94
CA LEU A 248 0.61 24.47 -7.13
C LEU A 248 -0.04 24.96 -8.43
N LYS A 249 -1.38 25.02 -8.48
CA LYS A 249 -2.13 25.53 -9.63
C LYS A 249 -1.75 26.96 -9.97
N GLU A 250 -1.59 27.83 -8.97
CA GLU A 250 -1.18 29.22 -9.17
C GLU A 250 0.27 29.32 -9.66
N LYS A 251 1.19 28.57 -9.05
CA LYS A 251 2.62 28.55 -9.40
C LYS A 251 2.90 28.04 -10.82
N CYS A 252 2.03 27.20 -11.39
CA CYS A 252 2.25 26.58 -12.69
C CYS A 252 1.54 27.28 -13.86
N THR A 253 1.06 28.52 -13.68
CA THR A 253 0.26 29.23 -14.70
C THR A 253 0.93 29.26 -16.08
N TYR A 254 2.21 29.65 -16.16
CA TYR A 254 2.95 29.72 -17.43
C TYR A 254 3.19 28.35 -18.07
N VAL A 255 3.64 27.37 -17.28
CA VAL A 255 3.87 26.00 -17.77
C VAL A 255 2.56 25.37 -18.24
N SER A 256 1.44 25.65 -17.57
CA SER A 256 0.10 25.16 -17.92
C SER A 256 -0.43 25.73 -19.23
N MET A 257 0.04 26.89 -19.68
CA MET A 257 -0.30 27.44 -21.00
C MET A 257 0.33 26.61 -22.13
N ALA A 258 1.58 26.18 -21.94
CA ALA A 258 2.27 25.31 -22.89
C ALA A 258 1.85 23.84 -22.77
N CYS A 259 1.46 23.40 -21.57
CA CYS A 259 1.06 22.03 -21.26
C CYS A 259 -0.34 21.97 -20.60
N PRO A 260 -1.43 21.98 -21.38
CA PRO A 260 -2.80 21.90 -20.85
C PRO A 260 -3.05 20.68 -19.96
N SER A 261 -2.36 19.56 -20.21
CA SER A 261 -2.42 18.34 -19.40
C SER A 261 -2.05 18.57 -17.94
N LEU A 262 -1.19 19.54 -17.63
CA LEU A 262 -0.80 19.87 -16.25
C LEU A 262 -2.00 20.45 -15.48
N LYS A 263 -2.69 21.41 -16.09
CA LYS A 263 -3.90 22.02 -15.55
C LYS A 263 -5.01 20.99 -15.38
N LEU A 264 -5.19 20.10 -16.36
CA LEU A 264 -6.15 18.98 -16.27
C LEU A 264 -5.83 18.07 -15.08
N THR A 265 -4.56 17.69 -14.92
CA THR A 265 -4.09 16.81 -13.84
C THR A 265 -4.39 17.40 -12.46
N ILE A 266 -4.03 18.66 -12.23
CA ILE A 266 -4.28 19.35 -10.96
C ILE A 266 -5.80 19.45 -10.69
N ASN A 267 -6.59 19.80 -11.70
CA ASN A 267 -8.05 19.90 -11.55
C ASN A 267 -8.69 18.53 -11.26
N THR A 268 -8.22 17.44 -11.86
CA THR A 268 -8.70 16.09 -11.57
C THR A 268 -8.46 15.71 -10.10
N LEU A 269 -7.28 16.02 -9.56
CA LEU A 269 -6.97 15.78 -8.14
C LEU A 269 -7.78 16.68 -7.20
N LEU A 270 -7.93 17.97 -7.52
CA LEU A 270 -8.79 18.89 -6.76
C LEU A 270 -10.25 18.42 -6.74
N ASN A 271 -10.77 17.99 -7.90
CA ASN A 271 -12.10 17.40 -7.99
C ASN A 271 -12.20 16.13 -7.13
N ARG A 272 -11.16 15.27 -7.14
CA ARG A 272 -11.12 14.05 -6.31
C ARG A 272 -11.26 14.39 -4.81
N LEU A 273 -10.64 15.49 -4.39
CA LEU A 273 -10.66 16.01 -3.03
C LEU A 273 -11.91 16.81 -2.66
N GLN A 274 -12.90 17.04 -3.53
CA GLN A 274 -14.14 17.74 -3.12
C GLN A 274 -14.97 16.92 -2.12
N PRO A 275 -15.31 17.45 -0.91
CA PRO A 275 -16.05 16.73 0.13
C PRO A 275 -17.46 16.32 -0.27
N VAL A 276 -18.06 17.09 -1.17
CA VAL A 276 -19.39 16.83 -1.71
C VAL A 276 -19.33 16.98 -3.22
N ARG A 277 -19.87 15.99 -3.93
CA ARG A 277 -20.12 16.06 -5.38
C ARG A 277 -21.56 15.68 -5.65
N SER A 278 -22.25 16.48 -6.45
CA SER A 278 -23.66 16.26 -6.80
C SER A 278 -24.54 15.98 -5.57
N LYS A 279 -24.39 16.80 -4.51
CA LYS A 279 -25.08 16.69 -3.21
C LYS A 279 -24.82 15.38 -2.42
N ARG A 280 -23.80 14.60 -2.79
CA ARG A 280 -23.40 13.37 -2.08
C ARG A 280 -22.02 13.51 -1.47
N ARG A 281 -21.89 13.13 -0.19
CA ARG A 281 -20.60 13.06 0.50
C ARG A 281 -19.67 12.10 -0.23
N GLN A 282 -18.43 12.53 -0.45
CA GLN A 282 -17.39 11.75 -1.10
C GLN A 282 -16.45 11.19 -0.02
N PRO A 283 -16.63 9.93 0.40
CA PRO A 283 -15.70 9.29 1.33
C PRO A 283 -14.34 9.13 0.65
N ILE A 284 -13.29 9.31 1.42
CA ILE A 284 -11.92 9.03 1.02
C ILE A 284 -11.18 8.46 2.22
N ASN A 285 -10.44 7.38 2.01
CA ASN A 285 -9.68 6.73 3.07
C ASN A 285 -8.20 7.14 3.05
N LYS A 286 -7.47 6.79 4.11
CA LYS A 286 -6.05 7.15 4.29
C LYS A 286 -5.13 6.61 3.20
N VAL A 287 -5.36 5.40 2.66
CA VAL A 287 -4.59 4.89 1.52
C VAL A 287 -4.79 5.75 0.28
N GLU A 288 -6.04 6.10 -0.02
CA GLU A 288 -6.38 6.95 -1.17
C GLU A 288 -5.79 8.36 -1.02
N LEU A 289 -5.88 8.96 0.17
CA LEU A 289 -5.28 10.26 0.48
C LEU A 289 -3.75 10.23 0.36
N ASN A 290 -3.09 9.17 0.85
CA ASN A 290 -1.65 9.01 0.71
C ASN A 290 -1.25 8.92 -0.77
N ALA A 291 -2.02 8.23 -1.61
CA ALA A 291 -1.75 8.20 -3.04
C ALA A 291 -1.90 9.59 -3.68
N ILE A 292 -2.92 10.37 -3.30
CA ILE A 292 -3.05 11.76 -3.76
C ILE A 292 -1.88 12.61 -3.26
N LYS A 293 -1.44 12.42 -2.01
CA LYS A 293 -0.26 13.09 -1.45
C LYS A 293 1.00 12.81 -2.28
N SER A 294 1.30 11.55 -2.58
CA SER A 294 2.43 11.19 -3.45
C SER A 294 2.37 11.90 -4.79
N LYS A 295 1.17 12.00 -5.38
CA LYS A 295 0.96 12.70 -6.66
C LYS A 295 1.12 14.20 -6.55
N THR A 296 0.54 14.83 -5.54
CA THR A 296 0.70 16.27 -5.27
C THR A 296 2.19 16.62 -5.12
N GLN A 297 2.94 15.76 -4.44
CA GLN A 297 4.38 15.94 -4.28
C GLN A 297 5.13 15.76 -5.59
N THR A 298 4.83 14.69 -6.34
CA THR A 298 5.38 14.48 -7.69
C THR A 298 5.14 15.70 -8.59
N LEU A 299 3.93 16.27 -8.56
CA LEU A 299 3.60 17.50 -9.27
C LEU A 299 4.41 18.70 -8.78
N SER A 300 4.62 18.84 -7.47
CA SER A 300 5.47 19.89 -6.91
C SER A 300 6.90 19.81 -7.45
N TYR A 301 7.49 18.61 -7.54
CA TYR A 301 8.83 18.43 -8.10
C TYR A 301 8.88 18.74 -9.59
N ILE A 302 7.88 18.27 -10.34
CA ILE A 302 7.73 18.58 -11.76
C ILE A 302 7.67 20.09 -11.96
N ILE A 303 6.80 20.81 -11.23
CA ILE A 303 6.65 22.27 -11.35
C ILE A 303 7.95 22.99 -10.97
N GLN A 304 8.65 22.51 -9.93
CA GLN A 304 9.92 23.07 -9.49
C GLN A 304 11.01 23.00 -10.58
N CYS A 305 10.98 22.00 -11.47
CA CYS A 305 11.93 21.91 -12.59
C CYS A 305 11.88 23.14 -13.50
N PHE A 306 10.76 23.85 -13.54
CA PHE A 306 10.53 25.00 -14.40
C PHE A 306 10.62 26.36 -13.68
N LYS A 307 10.82 26.38 -12.34
CA LYS A 307 10.69 27.60 -11.52
C LYS A 307 11.64 28.73 -11.92
N ASP A 308 12.90 28.38 -12.21
CA ASP A 308 13.96 29.35 -12.44
C ASP A 308 14.18 29.64 -13.95
N VAL A 309 13.26 29.18 -14.79
CA VAL A 309 13.33 29.38 -16.24
C VAL A 309 12.55 30.63 -16.62
N GLN A 310 13.26 31.64 -17.13
CA GLN A 310 12.68 32.94 -17.51
C GLN A 310 11.92 32.92 -18.85
N LYS A 311 11.57 31.74 -19.41
CA LYS A 311 11.13 31.60 -20.80
C LYS A 311 9.65 31.22 -20.93
N ILE A 312 9.08 31.61 -22.08
CA ILE A 312 7.84 31.07 -22.61
C ILE A 312 8.16 29.70 -23.24
N PHE A 313 7.61 28.63 -22.67
CA PHE A 313 7.69 27.29 -23.25
C PHE A 313 6.71 27.17 -24.42
N LYS A 314 7.11 26.41 -25.44
CA LYS A 314 6.23 26.05 -26.55
C LYS A 314 5.69 24.63 -26.36
N SER A 315 4.51 24.37 -26.90
CA SER A 315 3.85 23.06 -26.79
C SER A 315 4.66 21.91 -27.43
N ASP A 316 5.50 22.22 -28.41
CA ASP A 316 6.37 21.28 -29.12
C ASP A 316 7.78 21.17 -28.51
N ASP A 317 8.05 21.85 -27.38
CA ASP A 317 9.31 21.69 -26.67
C ASP A 317 9.42 20.27 -26.08
N ALA A 318 10.59 19.65 -26.22
CA ALA A 318 10.84 18.31 -25.70
C ALA A 318 10.65 18.20 -24.17
N SER A 319 10.86 19.30 -23.42
CA SER A 319 10.51 19.36 -21.99
C SER A 319 9.01 19.22 -21.74
N ILE A 320 8.17 19.75 -22.65
CA ILE A 320 6.71 19.68 -22.56
C ILE A 320 6.20 18.31 -23.01
N GLU A 321 6.80 17.68 -24.01
CA GLU A 321 6.52 16.28 -24.37
C GLU A 321 6.83 15.33 -23.21
N GLN A 322 8.01 15.49 -22.59
CA GLN A 322 8.43 14.72 -21.41
C GLN A 322 7.49 14.95 -20.22
N LEU A 323 7.09 16.21 -19.98
CA LEU A 323 6.11 16.55 -18.95
C LEU A 323 4.77 15.87 -19.19
N THR A 324 4.26 15.90 -20.41
CA THR A 324 2.98 15.29 -20.77
C THR A 324 3.00 13.79 -20.49
N MET A 325 4.08 13.11 -20.87
CA MET A 325 4.28 11.69 -20.59
C MET A 325 4.26 11.38 -19.09
N LEU A 326 4.96 12.17 -18.26
CA LEU A 326 4.95 11.99 -16.79
C LEU A 326 3.55 12.15 -16.20
N LEU A 327 2.77 13.12 -16.69
CA LEU A 327 1.41 13.39 -16.23
C LEU A 327 0.43 12.28 -16.61
N GLU A 328 0.55 11.72 -17.82
CA GLU A 328 -0.24 10.56 -18.26
C GLU A 328 -0.02 9.35 -17.34
N VAL A 329 1.23 9.10 -16.96
CA VAL A 329 1.59 8.01 -16.03
C VAL A 329 1.03 8.26 -14.64
N LEU A 330 1.16 9.50 -14.12
CA LEU A 330 0.63 9.89 -12.82
C LEU A 330 -0.90 9.73 -12.71
N LEU A 331 -1.60 9.83 -13.84
CA LEU A 331 -3.05 9.70 -13.95
C LEU A 331 -3.56 8.31 -14.37
N ARG A 332 -2.69 7.30 -14.52
CA ARG A 332 -3.12 5.91 -14.83
C ARG A 332 -4.15 5.34 -13.86
N SER A 333 -4.24 5.87 -12.64
CA SER A 333 -5.25 5.52 -11.64
C SER A 333 -5.45 6.67 -10.68
N GLU A 334 -6.68 7.11 -10.42
CA GLU A 334 -6.95 8.26 -9.55
C GLU A 334 -6.31 8.17 -8.15
N ASP A 335 -6.50 7.04 -7.45
CA ASP A 335 -6.18 6.91 -6.02
C ASP A 335 -5.08 5.87 -5.73
N HIS A 336 -4.15 5.66 -6.66
CA HIS A 336 -3.08 4.68 -6.46
C HIS A 336 -1.86 4.92 -7.36
N VAL A 337 -0.68 4.73 -6.79
CA VAL A 337 0.63 4.71 -7.46
C VAL A 337 1.39 3.49 -6.94
N THR A 338 2.04 2.74 -7.83
CA THR A 338 2.86 1.58 -7.45
C THR A 338 4.31 1.99 -7.18
N HIS A 339 5.04 1.21 -6.38
CA HIS A 339 6.48 1.46 -6.15
C HIS A 339 7.30 1.50 -7.45
N GLN A 340 7.00 0.61 -8.41
CA GLN A 340 7.63 0.63 -9.73
C GLN A 340 7.38 1.98 -10.44
N GLU A 341 6.13 2.45 -10.44
CA GLU A 341 5.79 3.74 -11.06
C GLU A 341 6.51 4.91 -10.38
N VAL A 342 6.64 4.90 -9.04
CA VAL A 342 7.41 5.92 -8.33
C VAL A 342 8.88 5.89 -8.73
N ASN A 343 9.50 4.71 -8.79
CA ASN A 343 10.88 4.56 -9.20
C ASN A 343 11.11 5.06 -10.64
N ASP A 344 10.25 4.64 -11.57
CA ASP A 344 10.32 5.01 -12.98
C ASP A 344 10.08 6.53 -13.17
N LEU A 345 9.04 7.09 -12.53
CA LEU A 345 8.76 8.53 -12.55
C LEU A 345 9.92 9.35 -11.95
N THR A 346 10.54 8.87 -10.89
CA THR A 346 11.67 9.55 -10.24
C THR A 346 12.83 9.74 -11.21
N MET A 347 13.19 8.69 -11.97
CA MET A 347 14.26 8.78 -12.98
C MET A 347 13.87 9.72 -14.12
N GLU A 348 12.62 9.68 -14.55
CA GLU A 348 12.14 10.49 -15.67
C GLU A 348 11.92 11.96 -15.29
N ILE A 349 11.71 12.28 -14.01
CA ILE A 349 11.74 13.65 -13.47
C ILE A 349 13.17 14.20 -13.42
N LYS A 350 14.16 13.38 -13.02
CA LYS A 350 15.58 13.77 -13.12
C LYS A 350 15.97 14.07 -14.56
N ARG A 351 15.55 13.23 -15.50
CA ARG A 351 15.72 13.48 -16.94
C ARG A 351 15.04 14.78 -17.38
N LEU A 352 13.79 15.03 -16.95
CA LEU A 352 13.08 16.28 -17.25
C LEU A 352 13.86 17.51 -16.75
N GLN A 353 14.37 17.47 -15.52
CA GLN A 353 15.19 18.54 -14.97
C GLN A 353 16.42 18.82 -15.84
N GLY A 354 17.12 17.77 -16.28
CA GLY A 354 18.24 17.89 -17.21
C GLY A 354 17.84 18.50 -18.56
N ILE A 355 16.71 18.08 -19.13
CA ILE A 355 16.17 18.63 -20.40
C ILE A 355 15.86 20.12 -20.25
N VAL A 356 15.20 20.52 -19.16
CA VAL A 356 14.84 21.93 -18.92
C VAL A 356 16.10 22.80 -18.78
N GLN A 357 17.11 22.32 -18.05
CA GLN A 357 18.40 23.02 -17.92
C GLN A 357 19.13 23.13 -19.27
N TYR A 358 19.20 22.03 -20.02
CA TYR A 358 19.81 22.00 -21.36
C TYR A 358 19.12 23.03 -22.27
N ASP A 359 17.80 23.03 -22.33
CA ASP A 359 17.02 23.96 -23.16
C ASP A 359 17.20 25.41 -22.74
N ASN A 360 17.32 25.67 -21.43
CA ASN A 360 17.59 27.02 -20.93
C ASN A 360 18.92 27.57 -21.48
N ILE A 361 19.98 26.74 -21.46
CA ILE A 361 21.31 27.09 -21.98
C ILE A 361 21.29 27.15 -23.51
N HIS A 362 20.84 26.09 -24.18
CA HIS A 362 20.87 25.93 -25.63
C HIS A 362 20.03 27.00 -26.37
N LYS A 363 18.90 27.40 -25.81
CA LYS A 363 18.05 28.47 -26.37
C LYS A 363 18.44 29.87 -25.87
N SER A 364 19.59 30.04 -25.19
CA SER A 364 20.04 31.37 -24.74
C SER A 364 20.70 32.13 -25.89
N THR A 365 20.63 33.46 -25.87
CA THR A 365 21.36 34.31 -26.83
C THR A 365 22.87 34.13 -26.68
N CYS A 366 23.36 33.91 -25.45
CA CYS A 366 24.76 33.60 -25.17
C CYS A 366 25.25 32.36 -25.93
N PHE A 367 24.43 31.30 -25.98
CA PHE A 367 24.78 30.09 -26.73
C PHE A 367 24.84 30.36 -28.25
N GLN A 368 23.90 31.14 -28.78
CA GLN A 368 23.92 31.51 -30.21
C GLN A 368 25.23 32.22 -30.60
N ASN A 369 25.78 33.04 -29.69
CA ASN A 369 27.06 33.71 -29.89
C ASN A 369 28.28 32.78 -29.71
N ALA A 370 28.11 31.67 -28.99
CA ALA A 370 29.18 30.73 -28.64
C ALA A 370 29.23 29.49 -29.55
N ILE A 371 28.27 29.35 -30.49
CA ILE A 371 28.07 28.15 -31.31
C ILE A 371 29.24 27.81 -32.24
N THR A 372 30.13 28.76 -32.51
CA THR A 372 31.31 28.57 -33.38
C THR A 372 32.43 27.78 -32.70
N LYS A 373 32.38 27.62 -31.37
CA LYS A 373 33.40 26.91 -30.59
C LYS A 373 33.14 25.40 -30.59
N SER A 374 34.07 24.63 -31.16
CA SER A 374 33.93 23.18 -31.34
C SER A 374 33.80 22.40 -30.03
N ASP A 375 34.48 22.84 -28.96
CA ASP A 375 34.40 22.22 -27.64
C ASP A 375 33.01 22.40 -27.00
N ILE A 376 32.33 23.52 -27.25
CA ILE A 376 30.95 23.77 -26.82
C ILE A 376 29.96 22.91 -27.62
N LEU A 377 30.16 22.76 -28.93
CA LEU A 377 29.33 21.89 -29.77
C LEU A 377 29.44 20.41 -29.36
N ASN A 378 30.66 19.94 -29.11
CA ASN A 378 30.90 18.57 -28.64
C ASN A 378 30.24 18.32 -27.28
N LEU A 379 30.34 19.27 -26.36
CA LEU A 379 29.70 19.18 -25.05
C LEU A 379 28.17 19.18 -25.18
N ARG A 380 27.60 20.07 -25.98
CA ARG A 380 26.16 20.09 -26.33
C ARG A 380 25.70 18.73 -26.82
N ASP A 381 26.37 18.16 -27.82
CA ASP A 381 25.96 16.90 -28.43
C ASP A 381 26.07 15.72 -27.48
N SER A 382 27.11 15.68 -26.64
CA SER A 382 27.27 14.66 -25.61
C SER A 382 26.11 14.68 -24.60
N ILE A 383 25.69 15.86 -24.15
CA ILE A 383 24.56 16.03 -23.22
C ILE A 383 23.25 15.67 -23.92
N ARG A 384 23.05 16.16 -25.15
CA ARG A 384 21.86 15.89 -25.97
C ARG A 384 21.65 14.39 -26.19
N ASN A 385 22.72 13.66 -26.52
CA ASN A 385 22.67 12.22 -26.79
C ASN A 385 22.25 11.37 -25.59
N VAL A 386 22.39 11.89 -24.37
CA VAL A 386 21.97 11.20 -23.14
C VAL A 386 20.56 11.60 -22.74
N LEU A 387 20.26 12.91 -22.74
CA LEU A 387 18.96 13.43 -22.29
C LEU A 387 17.80 13.03 -23.20
N PHE A 388 18.01 13.05 -24.52
CA PHE A 388 16.97 12.80 -25.51
C PHE A 388 17.00 11.36 -26.09
N ASN A 389 17.74 10.46 -25.45
CA ASN A 389 17.72 9.04 -25.78
C ASN A 389 16.43 8.38 -25.27
N ASN A 390 15.96 7.36 -25.97
CA ASN A 390 14.81 6.54 -25.58
C ASN A 390 15.16 5.44 -24.58
N SER A 391 16.44 5.23 -24.25
CA SER A 391 16.84 4.28 -23.21
C SER A 391 16.41 4.74 -21.80
N LYS A 392 16.34 3.80 -20.85
CA LYS A 392 16.11 4.08 -19.43
C LYS A 392 17.13 5.08 -18.90
N TYR A 393 16.67 6.11 -18.19
CA TYR A 393 17.54 7.03 -17.44
C TYR A 393 17.91 6.42 -16.09
N THR A 394 19.15 6.58 -15.65
CA THR A 394 19.68 5.94 -14.43
C THR A 394 20.42 6.95 -13.56
N ASP A 395 20.61 6.61 -12.29
CA ASP A 395 21.38 7.44 -11.35
C ASP A 395 22.81 7.68 -11.87
N SER A 396 23.47 6.69 -12.48
CA SER A 396 24.79 6.87 -13.10
C SER A 396 24.81 7.87 -14.27
N LEU A 397 23.73 7.93 -15.06
CA LEU A 397 23.59 8.93 -16.13
C LEU A 397 23.33 10.31 -15.54
N ASP A 398 22.53 10.40 -14.48
CA ASP A 398 22.26 11.63 -13.74
C ASP A 398 23.53 12.24 -13.13
N ASP A 399 24.36 11.40 -12.49
CA ASP A 399 25.64 11.79 -11.90
C ASP A 399 26.63 12.29 -12.95
N TRP A 400 26.56 11.75 -14.17
CA TRP A 400 27.37 12.23 -15.30
C TRP A 400 26.81 13.53 -15.91
N ILE A 401 25.48 13.65 -16.03
CA ILE A 401 24.82 14.80 -16.68
C ILE A 401 24.98 16.09 -15.87
N LYS A 402 24.79 16.03 -14.55
CA LYS A 402 24.85 17.23 -13.68
C LYS A 402 26.14 18.04 -13.84
N PRO A 403 27.35 17.47 -13.71
CA PRO A 403 28.58 18.23 -13.90
C PRO A 403 28.77 18.68 -15.35
N LYS A 404 28.27 17.91 -16.34
CA LYS A 404 28.36 18.30 -17.76
C LYS A 404 27.48 19.49 -18.10
N LEU A 405 26.28 19.58 -17.51
CA LEU A 405 25.43 20.77 -17.61
C LEU A 405 26.11 22.00 -16.96
N ARG A 406 26.81 21.81 -15.82
CA ARG A 406 27.67 22.83 -15.18
C ARG A 406 28.76 23.36 -16.06
N GLU A 407 29.52 22.45 -16.64
CA GLU A 407 30.54 22.79 -17.62
C GLU A 407 29.92 23.54 -18.81
N PHE A 408 28.76 23.09 -19.31
CA PHE A 408 28.11 23.67 -20.47
C PHE A 408 27.61 25.10 -20.21
N ALA A 409 26.93 25.33 -19.08
CA ALA A 409 26.49 26.66 -18.71
C ALA A 409 27.68 27.61 -18.55
N PHE A 410 28.73 27.18 -17.83
CA PHE A 410 29.92 27.99 -17.58
C PHE A 410 30.63 28.40 -18.89
N LYS A 411 30.80 27.45 -19.82
CA LYS A 411 31.43 27.73 -21.13
C LYS A 411 30.60 28.66 -22.02
N VAL A 412 29.28 28.62 -21.90
CA VAL A 412 28.36 29.48 -22.67
C VAL A 412 28.28 30.88 -22.07
N ASN A 413 28.12 30.98 -20.76
CA ASN A 413 28.13 32.23 -20.02
C ASN A 413 28.42 31.95 -18.53
N PRO A 414 29.56 32.42 -17.99
CA PRO A 414 29.92 32.23 -16.59
C PRO A 414 28.90 32.79 -15.58
N THR A 415 28.02 33.70 -16.00
CA THR A 415 26.94 34.27 -15.16
C THR A 415 25.62 33.52 -15.24
N LEU A 416 25.49 32.52 -16.12
CA LEU A 416 24.33 31.62 -16.13
C LEU A 416 24.40 30.74 -14.88
N THR A 417 23.63 31.10 -13.86
CA THR A 417 23.34 30.19 -12.74
C THR A 417 22.61 28.96 -13.26
N ILE A 418 23.15 27.79 -12.96
CA ILE A 418 22.38 26.56 -13.08
C ILE A 418 21.40 26.50 -11.93
N ILE A 419 20.18 26.09 -12.26
CA ILE A 419 19.11 25.78 -11.31
C ILE A 419 19.71 24.96 -10.17
N SER A 420 19.62 25.46 -8.93
CA SER A 420 20.17 24.76 -7.77
C SER A 420 19.72 23.32 -7.81
N ASP A 421 20.63 22.36 -7.62
CA ASP A 421 20.29 20.96 -7.47
C ASP A 421 19.11 20.88 -6.52
N THR A 422 17.94 20.46 -7.01
CA THR A 422 16.86 20.08 -6.13
C THR A 422 17.31 18.79 -5.47
N GLU A 423 18.09 18.91 -4.39
CA GLU A 423 18.57 17.83 -3.50
C GLU A 423 17.43 17.01 -2.86
N ARG A 424 16.18 17.22 -3.29
CA ARG A 424 14.97 16.70 -2.63
C ARG A 424 14.20 15.65 -3.43
N ILE A 425 14.73 15.15 -4.55
CA ILE A 425 14.09 14.02 -5.26
C ILE A 425 14.12 12.74 -4.40
N GLU A 426 15.07 12.59 -3.47
CA GLU A 426 15.10 11.47 -2.51
C GLU A 426 13.84 11.37 -1.64
N ILE A 427 13.16 12.49 -1.40
CA ILE A 427 11.94 12.52 -0.59
C ILE A 427 10.78 11.81 -1.31
N VAL A 428 10.70 11.84 -2.65
CA VAL A 428 9.66 11.09 -3.40
C VAL A 428 9.75 9.58 -3.11
N ARG A 429 10.97 9.05 -3.05
CA ARG A 429 11.22 7.64 -2.69
C ARG A 429 10.88 7.35 -1.23
N ALA A 430 11.08 8.32 -0.33
CA ALA A 430 10.89 8.15 1.11
C ALA A 430 9.42 8.21 1.57
N MET A 431 8.54 8.87 0.82
CA MET A 431 7.17 9.20 1.26
C MET A 431 6.11 8.13 0.97
N GLU A 432 6.46 7.10 0.19
CA GLU A 432 5.64 5.89 0.01
C GLU A 432 6.09 4.71 0.84
N LEU A 433 7.12 4.89 1.64
CA LEU A 433 7.54 3.85 2.54
C LEU A 433 6.45 3.68 3.61
N THR A 434 5.85 2.49 3.64
CA THR A 434 4.97 2.11 4.74
C THR A 434 5.75 2.12 6.06
N LYS A 435 5.09 1.93 7.20
CA LYS A 435 5.82 1.82 8.48
C LYS A 435 6.86 0.68 8.38
N GLY A 436 8.12 0.95 8.74
CA GLY A 436 9.18 -0.05 8.88
C GLY A 436 10.28 0.02 7.83
N HIS A 437 10.42 1.11 7.11
CA HIS A 437 11.49 1.27 6.11
C HIS A 437 12.57 2.28 6.52
N TRP A 438 12.39 2.95 7.66
CA TRP A 438 13.39 3.87 8.20
C TRP A 438 14.34 3.12 9.12
N TYR A 439 15.63 3.34 8.90
CA TYR A 439 16.73 2.72 9.62
C TYR A 439 17.70 3.79 10.10
N LYS A 440 18.61 3.44 10.99
CA LYS A 440 19.68 4.30 11.48
C LYS A 440 21.01 3.56 11.50
N CYS A 441 22.06 4.31 11.19
CA CYS A 441 23.42 3.80 11.29
C CYS A 441 23.85 3.68 12.77
N PRO A 442 25.03 3.09 13.07
CA PRO A 442 25.55 2.98 14.44
C PRO A 442 25.65 4.31 15.19
N ASN A 443 25.82 5.41 14.45
CA ASN A 443 25.90 6.77 14.98
C ASN A 443 24.53 7.48 15.07
N GLY A 444 23.42 6.78 14.82
CA GLY A 444 22.06 7.30 15.00
C GLY A 444 21.50 8.12 13.83
N HIS A 445 22.22 8.24 12.71
CA HIS A 445 21.73 8.99 11.56
C HIS A 445 20.68 8.20 10.75
N PRO A 446 19.50 8.79 10.50
CA PRO A 446 18.44 8.10 9.79
C PRO A 446 18.74 7.96 8.30
N TYR A 447 18.36 6.82 7.74
CA TYR A 447 18.34 6.54 6.31
C TYR A 447 17.16 5.63 5.99
N ALA A 448 16.78 5.52 4.72
CA ALA A 448 15.63 4.74 4.30
C ALA A 448 16.04 3.60 3.38
N ILE A 449 15.40 2.43 3.53
CA ILE A 449 15.53 1.31 2.61
C ILE A 449 14.25 1.21 1.78
N GLY A 450 14.40 1.39 0.47
CA GLY A 450 13.30 1.38 -0.49
C GLY A 450 12.68 -0.01 -0.75
N GLU A 451 11.81 -0.07 -1.77
CA GLU A 451 11.16 -1.27 -2.28
C GLU A 451 10.33 -2.06 -1.24
N CYS A 452 10.87 -3.18 -0.74
CA CYS A 452 10.22 -4.09 0.19
C CYS A 452 10.60 -3.83 1.66
N GLY A 453 11.48 -2.84 1.91
CA GLY A 453 11.98 -2.50 3.23
C GLY A 453 13.05 -3.45 3.79
N GLY A 454 13.58 -4.37 2.99
CA GLY A 454 14.69 -5.26 3.34
C GLY A 454 16.01 -4.80 2.69
N ALA A 455 17.12 -4.92 3.41
CA ALA A 455 18.42 -4.43 2.95
C ALA A 455 19.04 -5.32 1.86
N MET A 456 19.25 -4.78 0.66
CA MET A 456 19.79 -5.53 -0.49
C MET A 456 21.11 -4.97 -1.03
N GLN A 457 21.53 -3.82 -0.52
CA GLN A 457 22.80 -3.18 -0.85
C GLN A 457 23.37 -2.47 0.38
N THR A 458 24.70 -2.37 0.43
CA THR A 458 25.40 -1.54 1.43
C THR A 458 25.80 -0.20 0.83
N ALA A 459 25.72 0.87 1.63
CA ALA A 459 26.19 2.20 1.29
C ALA A 459 26.96 2.83 2.47
N LYS A 460 27.47 4.05 2.31
CA LYS A 460 28.08 4.82 3.41
C LYS A 460 27.15 5.93 3.86
N CYS A 461 26.93 6.01 5.17
CA CYS A 461 26.32 7.16 5.81
C CYS A 461 27.23 8.38 5.68
N PHE A 462 26.66 9.59 5.77
CA PHE A 462 27.43 10.84 5.77
C PHE A 462 28.42 10.96 6.94
N CYS A 463 28.22 10.21 8.02
CA CYS A 463 29.18 10.10 9.12
C CYS A 463 30.30 9.07 8.89
N GLY A 464 30.36 8.47 7.70
CA GLY A 464 31.35 7.47 7.31
C GLY A 464 31.01 6.03 7.71
N ALA A 465 30.00 5.82 8.56
CA ALA A 465 29.56 4.47 8.96
C ALA A 465 28.88 3.71 7.81
N GLN A 466 28.97 2.39 7.79
CA GLN A 466 28.34 1.56 6.77
C GLN A 466 26.84 1.39 7.07
N ILE A 467 26.01 1.49 6.04
CA ILE A 467 24.55 1.42 6.13
C ILE A 467 23.97 0.44 5.12
N GLY A 468 22.77 -0.08 5.36
CA GLY A 468 22.12 -1.07 4.50
C GLY A 468 22.42 -2.51 4.91
N GLY A 469 22.72 -3.38 3.95
CA GLY A 469 22.87 -4.83 4.15
C GLY A 469 22.66 -5.63 2.86
N THR A 470 22.63 -6.95 2.91
CA THR A 470 22.48 -7.83 1.74
C THR A 470 21.45 -8.93 2.02
N ASP A 471 20.85 -9.52 0.98
CA ASP A 471 19.88 -10.62 1.11
C ASP A 471 18.68 -10.33 2.02
N HIS A 472 18.20 -9.08 1.98
CA HIS A 472 17.17 -8.53 2.87
C HIS A 472 17.56 -8.50 4.36
N ALA A 473 18.83 -8.76 4.69
CA ALA A 473 19.37 -8.73 6.03
C ALA A 473 20.12 -7.41 6.26
N LEU A 474 19.65 -6.65 7.25
CA LEU A 474 20.30 -5.41 7.68
C LEU A 474 21.67 -5.71 8.30
N LEU A 475 22.65 -4.83 8.10
CA LEU A 475 23.92 -4.88 8.83
C LEU A 475 23.67 -4.87 10.34
N ARG A 476 24.48 -5.63 11.09
CA ARG A 476 24.26 -5.89 12.52
C ARG A 476 24.25 -4.63 13.40
N ASP A 477 25.02 -3.64 13.00
CA ASP A 477 25.26 -2.38 13.69
C ASP A 477 24.27 -1.27 13.26
N ASN A 478 23.36 -1.60 12.34
CA ASN A 478 22.26 -0.75 11.91
C ASN A 478 20.98 -1.16 12.65
N ALA A 479 20.08 -0.21 12.86
CA ALA A 479 18.83 -0.45 13.60
C ALA A 479 17.62 0.16 12.89
N LEU A 480 16.41 -0.31 13.19
CA LEU A 480 15.18 0.34 12.76
C LEU A 480 15.07 1.73 13.43
N ALA A 481 14.74 2.75 12.65
CA ALA A 481 14.48 4.11 13.12
C ALA A 481 12.96 4.33 13.25
N GLY A 482 12.34 3.59 14.17
CA GLY A 482 10.89 3.63 14.42
C GLY A 482 10.38 5.00 14.88
N GLU A 483 11.26 5.88 15.36
CA GLU A 483 11.00 7.29 15.64
C GLU A 483 10.56 8.10 14.41
N MET A 484 10.90 7.65 13.19
CA MET A 484 10.61 8.39 11.95
C MET A 484 9.19 8.18 11.44
N ASP A 485 8.61 7.00 11.67
CA ASP A 485 7.32 6.58 11.10
C ASP A 485 6.41 5.84 12.11
N GLY A 486 6.86 5.68 13.36
CA GLY A 486 6.18 4.94 14.42
C GLY A 486 6.11 3.44 14.14
N ALA A 487 7.09 2.87 13.45
CA ALA A 487 7.21 1.44 13.20
C ALA A 487 7.87 0.71 14.38
N THR A 488 7.28 -0.42 14.78
CA THR A 488 7.88 -1.34 15.77
C THR A 488 8.58 -2.53 15.12
N ARG A 489 8.50 -2.64 13.78
CA ARG A 489 9.11 -3.71 12.98
C ARG A 489 9.42 -3.19 11.58
N SER A 490 10.39 -3.81 10.92
CA SER A 490 10.68 -3.56 9.51
C SER A 490 9.48 -3.90 8.62
N ALA A 491 9.38 -3.22 7.48
CA ALA A 491 8.34 -3.49 6.49
C ALA A 491 8.57 -4.82 5.77
N TRP A 492 9.83 -5.27 5.71
CA TRP A 492 10.17 -6.63 5.37
C TRP A 492 9.94 -7.56 6.57
N PRO A 493 9.11 -8.61 6.46
CA PRO A 493 8.80 -9.54 7.56
C PRO A 493 9.89 -10.62 7.78
N GLY A 494 11.08 -10.47 7.18
CA GLY A 494 12.21 -11.39 7.35
C GLY A 494 12.89 -11.23 8.71
N HIS A 495 13.43 -12.33 9.21
CA HIS A 495 14.04 -12.47 10.53
C HIS A 495 15.10 -11.38 10.80
N LEU A 496 14.92 -10.65 11.91
CA LEU A 496 16.06 -10.14 12.66
C LEU A 496 16.77 -11.38 13.23
N TYR A 497 17.81 -11.84 12.53
CA TYR A 497 18.64 -13.03 12.80
C TYR A 497 17.98 -14.42 12.63
N ARG A 498 18.64 -15.28 11.87
CA ARG A 498 18.68 -16.73 12.15
C ARG A 498 19.95 -16.95 12.99
N ASP A 499 19.80 -17.63 14.12
CA ASP A 499 20.94 -18.27 14.79
C ASP A 499 21.55 -19.36 13.91
#